data_AF-A0A372II79-F1
#
_entry.id   AF-A0A372II79-F1
#
_cell.length_a   1.000
_cell.length_b   1.000
_cell.length_c   1.000
_cell.angle_alpha   90.00
_cell.angle_beta   90.00
_cell.angle_gamma   90.00
#
_symmetry.space_group_name_H-M   'P 1'
#
loop_
_entity.id
_entity.type
_entity.pdbx_description
1 polymer ?
#
loop_
_entity_poly.entity_id
_entity_poly.type
_entity_poly.pdbx_seq_one_letter_code
_entity_poly.pdbx_strand_id
1 'polypeptide(L)'
;MDQVMQERPAKFGLMGFMLGVASIVVLLVQLSVLFEPQEQSSGSVIGTIAAEITQSAARAVSGEPAPAATPPPRDYGLMITIAALCAAGLAVILGAVGLYRNEAHRLPYMAVGLGISAFVMQFVFWLAILICGIALLVSIIGNLDSILG
;
A
#
# COMPACT_ATOMS: atom_id res chain seq x y z
N MET A 1 35.63 38.03 -3.85
CA MET A 1 34.72 38.09 -2.68
C MET A 1 34.05 36.73 -2.59
N ASP A 2 34.78 35.76 -2.04
CA ASP A 2 34.29 34.41 -1.81
C ASP A 2 33.33 34.45 -0.63
N GLN A 3 32.03 34.56 -0.93
CA GLN A 3 31.00 34.22 0.02
C GLN A 3 31.05 32.70 0.21
N VAL A 4 31.89 32.27 1.15
CA VAL A 4 31.75 30.96 1.78
C VAL A 4 30.36 30.96 2.39
N MET A 5 29.40 30.41 1.65
CA MET A 5 28.06 30.12 2.10
C MET A 5 28.24 29.23 3.33
N GLN A 6 28.17 29.84 4.51
CA GLN A 6 28.14 29.13 5.77
C GLN A 6 26.76 28.47 5.84
N GLU A 7 26.61 27.38 5.10
CA GLU A 7 25.41 26.58 5.08
C GLU A 7 25.16 26.12 6.52
N ARG A 8 24.08 26.62 7.12
CA ARG A 8 23.61 26.11 8.40
C ARG A 8 23.37 24.60 8.21
N PRO A 9 23.92 23.75 9.10
CA PRO A 9 23.79 22.31 8.94
C PRO A 9 22.31 21.91 8.96
N ALA A 10 21.82 21.35 7.85
CA ALA A 10 20.42 21.00 7.64
C ALA A 10 20.07 19.64 8.28
N LYS A 11 20.20 19.55 9.61
CA LYS A 11 20.04 18.28 10.34
C LYS A 11 18.60 17.75 10.25
N PHE A 12 17.61 18.64 10.32
CA PHE A 12 16.20 18.25 10.23
C PHE A 12 15.81 17.91 8.78
N GLY A 13 16.30 18.70 7.81
CA GLY A 13 16.13 18.40 6.39
C GLY A 13 16.72 17.05 5.98
N LEU A 14 17.93 16.72 6.46
CA LEU A 14 18.57 15.43 6.18
C LEU A 14 17.80 14.25 6.79
N MET A 15 17.35 14.38 8.04
CA MET A 15 16.61 13.31 8.72
C MET A 15 15.25 13.06 8.07
N GLY A 16 14.54 14.13 7.69
CA GLY A 16 13.31 14.05 6.91
C GLY A 16 13.53 13.42 5.54
N PHE A 17 14.61 13.80 4.85
CA PHE A 17 14.95 13.22 3.54
C PHE A 17 15.20 11.71 3.63
N MET A 18 15.99 11.26 4.60
CA MET A 18 16.28 9.84 4.78
C MET A 18 15.02 9.03 5.10
N LEU A 19 14.12 9.56 5.93
CA LEU A 19 12.82 8.95 6.20
C LEU A 19 11.94 8.89 4.95
N GLY A 20 11.94 9.96 4.14
CA GLY A 20 11.21 10.01 2.88
C GLY A 20 11.69 8.94 1.91
N VAL A 21 13.01 8.84 1.69
CA VAL A 21 13.63 7.80 0.85
C VAL A 21 13.29 6.41 1.38
N ALA A 22 13.48 6.16 2.68
CA ALA A 22 13.18 4.86 3.28
C ALA A 22 11.71 4.45 3.09
N SER A 23 10.78 5.40 3.26
CA SER A 23 9.35 5.15 3.08
C SER A 23 9.02 4.72 1.65
N ILE A 24 9.57 5.42 0.65
CA ILE A 24 9.36 5.09 -0.77
C ILE A 24 9.95 3.72 -1.09
N VAL A 25 11.16 3.42 -0.60
CA VAL A 25 11.80 2.11 -0.83
C VAL A 25 10.93 0.99 -0.26
N VAL A 26 10.40 1.14 0.95
CA VAL A 26 9.50 0.14 1.55
C VAL A 26 8.23 -0.03 0.71
N LEU A 27 7.60 1.07 0.26
CA LEU A 27 6.41 1.00 -0.59
C LEU A 27 6.70 0.32 -1.94
N LEU A 28 7.86 0.59 -2.55
CA LEU A 28 8.29 -0.08 -3.78
C LEU A 28 8.56 -1.58 -3.58
N VAL A 29 9.14 -1.97 -2.45
CA VAL A 29 9.33 -3.39 -2.13
C VAL A 29 7.98 -4.08 -1.96
N GLN A 30 7.03 -3.46 -1.25
CA GLN A 30 5.68 -4.02 -1.11
C GLN A 30 4.93 -4.13 -2.44
N LEU A 31 5.15 -3.18 -3.35
CA LEU A 31 4.63 -3.26 -4.71
C LEU A 31 5.16 -4.51 -5.43
N SER A 32 6.45 -4.81 -5.30
CA SER A 32 7.05 -6.02 -5.90
C SER A 32 6.45 -7.31 -5.36
N VAL A 33 6.10 -7.37 -4.08
CA VAL A 33 5.47 -8.55 -3.46
C VAL A 33 4.13 -8.90 -4.14
N LEU A 34 3.38 -7.91 -4.64
CA LEU A 34 2.13 -8.17 -5.37
C LEU A 34 2.33 -8.82 -6.73
N PHE A 35 3.52 -8.70 -7.32
CA PHE A 35 3.88 -9.36 -8.58
C PHE A 35 4.57 -10.70 -8.38
N GLU A 36 4.84 -11.10 -7.13
CA GLU A 36 5.43 -12.40 -6.82
C GLU A 36 4.38 -13.50 -7.05
N PRO A 37 4.70 -14.58 -7.80
CA PRO A 37 3.74 -15.64 -8.10
C PRO A 37 3.21 -16.25 -6.80
N GLN A 38 1.94 -15.97 -6.49
CA GLN A 38 1.28 -16.59 -5.35
C GLN A 38 1.15 -18.09 -5.62
N GLU A 39 1.61 -18.92 -4.69
CA GLU A 39 1.56 -20.40 -4.81
C GLU A 39 0.12 -20.91 -5.00
N GLN A 40 -0.88 -20.12 -4.60
CA GLN A 40 -2.29 -20.35 -4.91
C GLN A 40 -2.76 -19.37 -5.99
N SER A 41 -3.13 -19.92 -7.16
CA SER A 41 -3.83 -19.16 -8.20
C SER A 41 -5.10 -18.53 -7.62
N SER A 42 -5.32 -17.23 -7.88
CA SER A 42 -6.51 -16.50 -7.41
C SER A 42 -7.82 -17.20 -7.78
N GLY A 43 -7.84 -17.95 -8.90
CA GLY A 43 -8.99 -18.77 -9.30
C GLY A 43 -9.26 -19.96 -8.36
N SER A 44 -8.21 -20.57 -7.80
CA SER A 44 -8.34 -21.63 -6.80
C SER A 44 -8.93 -21.08 -5.51
N VAL A 45 -8.45 -19.92 -5.05
CA VAL A 45 -8.94 -19.25 -3.83
C VAL A 45 -10.41 -18.86 -3.98
N ILE A 46 -10.80 -18.29 -5.12
CA ILE A 46 -12.20 -17.95 -5.41
C ILE A 46 -13.06 -19.21 -5.47
N GLY A 47 -12.56 -20.29 -6.09
CA GLY A 47 -13.24 -21.58 -6.15
C GLY A 47 -13.46 -22.21 -4.77
N THR A 48 -12.44 -22.16 -3.89
CA THR A 48 -12.58 -22.63 -2.51
C THR A 48 -13.56 -21.80 -1.72
N ILE A 49 -13.57 -20.47 -1.89
CA ILE A 49 -14.55 -19.59 -1.23
C ILE A 49 -15.97 -19.91 -1.71
N ALA A 50 -16.19 -20.11 -3.01
CA ALA A 50 -17.51 -20.46 -3.55
C ALA A 50 -18.00 -21.84 -3.06
N ALA A 51 -17.09 -22.82 -2.96
CA ALA A 51 -17.39 -24.12 -2.38
C ALA A 51 -17.74 -24.01 -0.89
N GLU A 52 -16.98 -23.23 -0.12
CA GLU A 52 -17.23 -22.97 1.30
C GLU A 52 -18.57 -22.27 1.54
N ILE A 53 -18.95 -21.31 0.70
CA ILE A 53 -20.27 -20.65 0.76
C ILE A 53 -21.39 -21.66 0.53
N THR A 54 -21.26 -22.50 -0.50
CA THR A 54 -22.27 -23.53 -0.83
C THR A 54 -22.41 -24.55 0.30
N GLN A 55 -21.28 -25.00 0.85
CA GLN A 55 -21.26 -25.94 1.97
C GLN A 55 -21.78 -25.32 3.27
N SER A 56 -21.54 -24.03 3.48
CA SER A 56 -22.08 -23.30 4.63
C SER A 56 -23.59 -23.08 4.51
N ALA A 57 -24.09 -22.80 3.31
CA ALA A 57 -25.53 -22.73 3.03
C ALA A 57 -26.21 -24.11 3.23
N ALA A 58 -25.60 -25.20 2.76
CA ALA A 58 -26.10 -26.55 2.98
C ALA A 58 -26.19 -26.91 4.48
N ARG A 59 -25.16 -26.57 5.26
CA ARG A 59 -25.14 -26.78 6.72
C ARG A 59 -26.13 -25.93 7.49
N ALA A 60 -26.36 -24.69 7.04
CA ALA A 60 -27.38 -23.82 7.63
C ALA A 60 -28.80 -24.37 7.40
N VAL A 61 -29.03 -25.00 6.24
CA VAL A 61 -30.31 -25.65 5.92
C VAL A 61 -30.49 -26.96 6.69
N SER A 62 -29.42 -27.72 6.93
CA SER A 62 -29.45 -28.96 7.74
C SER A 62 -29.47 -28.72 9.26
N GLY A 63 -29.30 -27.48 9.72
CA GLY A 63 -29.27 -27.12 11.14
C GLY A 63 -27.99 -27.56 11.87
N GLU A 64 -26.91 -27.86 11.12
CA GLU A 64 -25.62 -28.22 11.70
C GLU A 64 -24.92 -26.99 12.30
N PRO A 65 -24.27 -27.13 13.47
CA PRO A 65 -23.56 -26.02 14.10
C PRO A 65 -22.41 -25.53 13.22
N ALA A 66 -22.27 -24.21 13.12
CA ALA A 66 -21.18 -23.58 12.37
C ALA A 66 -19.81 -23.95 12.97
N PRO A 67 -18.78 -24.20 12.14
CA PRO A 67 -17.42 -24.43 12.63
C PRO A 67 -16.91 -23.25 13.47
N ALA A 68 -16.08 -23.53 14.47
CA ALA A 68 -15.43 -22.49 15.25
C ALA A 68 -14.59 -21.58 14.35
N ALA A 69 -14.76 -20.27 14.49
CA ALA A 69 -14.00 -19.29 13.73
C ALA A 69 -12.50 -19.48 13.99
N THR A 70 -11.75 -19.80 12.94
CA THR A 70 -10.28 -19.77 12.99
C THR A 70 -9.84 -18.31 13.15
N PRO A 71 -8.88 -18.03 14.05
CA PRO A 71 -8.37 -16.67 14.20
C PRO A 71 -7.76 -16.21 12.87
N PRO A 72 -8.07 -14.98 12.41
CA PRO A 72 -7.56 -14.49 11.15
C PRO A 72 -6.03 -14.46 11.18
N PRO A 73 -5.35 -14.90 10.11
CA PRO A 73 -3.90 -14.79 10.02
C PRO A 73 -3.48 -13.33 10.14
N ARG A 74 -2.39 -13.08 10.86
CA ARG A 74 -1.91 -11.72 11.12
C ARG A 74 -1.37 -11.11 9.83
N ASP A 75 -1.97 -9.99 9.41
CA ASP A 75 -1.56 -9.27 8.21
C ASP A 75 -0.35 -8.37 8.50
N TYR A 76 0.84 -8.90 8.24
CA TYR A 76 2.09 -8.15 8.36
C TYR A 76 2.23 -7.08 7.27
N GLY A 77 1.63 -7.26 6.08
CA GLY A 77 1.69 -6.30 4.98
C GLY A 77 0.98 -5.00 5.32
N LEU A 78 -0.20 -5.09 5.94
CA LEU A 78 -0.92 -3.93 6.44
C LEU A 78 -0.12 -3.16 7.50
N MET A 79 0.51 -3.87 8.44
CA MET A 79 1.35 -3.23 9.47
C MET A 79 2.55 -2.49 8.87
N ILE A 80 3.24 -3.11 7.90
CA ILE A 80 4.40 -2.51 7.21
C ILE A 80 3.97 -1.29 6.40
N THR A 81 2.84 -1.37 5.70
CA THR A 81 2.28 -0.24 4.94
C THR A 81 1.97 0.95 5.84
N ILE A 82 1.32 0.73 6.98
CA ILE A 82 1.03 1.80 7.94
C ILE A 82 2.32 2.42 8.46
N ALA A 83 3.30 1.61 8.83
CA ALA A 83 4.60 2.10 9.29
C ALA A 83 5.31 2.96 8.22
N ALA A 84 5.26 2.55 6.95
CA ALA A 84 5.83 3.31 5.83
C ALA A 84 5.13 4.65 5.61
N LEU A 85 3.78 4.69 5.67
CA LEU A 85 3.02 5.94 5.55
C LEU A 85 3.27 6.89 6.73
N CYS A 86 3.40 6.37 7.95
CA CYS A 86 3.82 7.15 9.11
C CYS A 86 5.22 7.76 8.90
N ALA A 87 6.17 6.98 8.37
CA ALA A 87 7.51 7.48 8.05
C ALA A 87 7.48 8.57 6.97
N ALA A 88 6.65 8.42 5.93
CA ALA A 88 6.42 9.45 4.92
C ALA A 88 5.83 10.73 5.52
N GLY A 89 4.86 10.62 6.43
CA GLY A 89 4.29 11.77 7.15
C GLY A 89 5.34 12.49 8.01
N LEU A 90 6.17 11.75 8.73
CA LEU A 90 7.29 12.30 9.50
C LEU A 90 8.32 13.00 8.60
N ALA A 91 8.59 12.46 7.41
CA ALA A 91 9.46 13.10 6.43
C ALA A 91 8.94 14.47 5.99
N VAL A 92 7.64 14.58 5.71
CA VAL A 92 6.99 15.86 5.38
C VAL A 92 7.09 16.85 6.54
N ILE A 93 6.80 16.42 7.78
CA ILE A 93 6.85 17.29 8.96
C ILE A 93 8.28 17.78 9.21
N LEU A 94 9.28 16.89 9.16
CA LEU A 94 10.68 17.26 9.36
C LEU A 94 11.22 18.17 8.25
N GLY A 95 10.80 17.94 7.00
CA GLY A 95 11.10 18.83 5.89
C GLY A 95 10.45 20.21 6.05
N ALA A 96 9.19 20.28 6.46
CA ALA A 96 8.51 21.55 6.74
C ALA A 96 9.19 22.32 7.89
N VAL A 97 9.59 21.62 8.96
CA VAL A 97 10.33 22.22 10.09
C VAL A 97 11.71 22.72 9.66
N GLY A 98 12.44 21.97 8.82
CA GLY A 98 13.72 22.40 8.26
C GLY A 98 13.60 23.66 7.40
N LEU A 99 12.50 23.76 6.62
CA LEU A 99 12.18 24.94 5.83
C LEU A 99 11.82 26.14 6.72
N TYR A 100 10.97 25.93 7.73
CA TYR A 100 10.59 26.95 8.72
C TYR A 100 11.79 27.48 9.52
N ARG A 101 12.77 26.62 9.81
CA ARG A 101 14.02 27.00 10.50
C ARG A 101 15.06 27.68 9.59
N ASN A 102 14.72 27.90 8.32
CA ASN A 102 15.58 28.54 7.33
C ASN A 102 16.93 27.80 7.17
N GLU A 103 16.89 26.46 7.20
CA GLU A 103 18.03 25.61 6.87
C GLU A 103 18.32 25.64 5.36
N ALA A 104 19.43 25.02 4.91
CA ALA A 104 19.73 24.91 3.49
C ALA A 104 18.55 24.26 2.73
N HIS A 105 17.82 25.08 1.98
CA HIS A 105 16.49 24.79 1.45
C HIS A 105 16.40 23.53 0.57
N ARG A 106 17.52 23.06 0.00
CA ARG A 106 17.55 21.89 -0.89
C ARG A 106 17.03 20.62 -0.24
N LEU A 107 17.50 20.30 0.97
CA LEU A 107 17.17 19.05 1.66
C LEU A 107 15.72 19.00 2.17
N PRO A 108 15.20 20.05 2.84
CA PRO A 108 13.82 20.03 3.31
C PRO A 108 12.78 20.02 2.18
N TYR A 109 13.03 20.69 1.04
CA TYR A 109 12.15 20.57 -0.13
C TYR A 109 12.09 19.14 -0.69
N MET A 110 13.24 18.46 -0.77
CA MET A 110 13.28 17.06 -1.21
C MET A 110 12.56 16.14 -0.22
N ALA A 111 12.71 16.36 1.09
CA ALA A 111 12.00 15.57 2.11
C ALA A 111 10.47 15.67 1.97
N VAL A 112 9.96 16.89 1.80
CA VAL A 112 8.52 17.13 1.58
C VAL A 112 8.06 16.49 0.27
N GLY A 113 8.80 16.70 -0.82
CA GLY A 113 8.47 16.14 -2.12
C GLY A 113 8.40 14.62 -2.12
N LEU A 114 9.41 13.96 -1.52
CA LEU A 114 9.44 12.51 -1.38
C LEU A 114 8.29 12.00 -0.50
N GLY A 115 8.06 12.62 0.65
CA GLY A 115 6.96 12.24 1.54
C GLY A 115 5.59 12.35 0.86
N ILE A 116 5.30 13.45 0.16
CA ILE A 116 4.05 13.61 -0.61
C ILE A 116 3.97 12.58 -1.74
N SER A 117 5.07 12.36 -2.46
CA SER A 117 5.09 11.39 -3.57
C SER A 117 4.77 9.97 -3.12
N ALA A 118 5.16 9.58 -1.90
CA ALA A 118 4.82 8.28 -1.32
C ALA A 118 3.31 8.10 -1.14
N PHE A 119 2.61 9.13 -0.61
CA PHE A 119 1.14 9.11 -0.49
C PHE A 119 0.44 9.05 -1.85
N VAL A 120 0.89 9.87 -2.80
CA VAL A 120 0.32 9.92 -4.15
C VAL A 120 0.51 8.58 -4.86
N MET A 121 1.71 8.00 -4.78
CA MET A 121 2.01 6.70 -5.37
C MET A 121 1.10 5.60 -4.80
N GLN A 122 0.96 5.54 -3.48
CA GLN A 122 0.08 4.57 -2.82
C GLN A 122 -1.37 4.74 -3.29
N PHE A 123 -1.87 5.96 -3.35
CA PHE A 123 -3.23 6.25 -3.80
C PHE A 123 -3.46 5.84 -5.26
N VAL A 124 -2.56 6.24 -6.16
CA VAL A 124 -2.64 5.91 -7.59
C VAL A 124 -2.59 4.41 -7.82
N PHE A 125 -1.76 3.70 -7.07
CA PHE A 125 -1.65 2.25 -7.17
C PHE A 125 -2.94 1.52 -6.80
N TRP A 126 -3.56 1.86 -5.66
CA TRP A 126 -4.84 1.28 -5.26
C TRP A 126 -5.97 1.64 -6.23
N LEU A 127 -5.96 2.86 -6.76
CA LEU A 127 -6.90 3.28 -7.80
C LEU A 127 -6.75 2.43 -9.08
N ALA A 128 -5.51 2.14 -9.50
CA ALA A 128 -5.24 1.29 -10.66
C ALA A 128 -5.73 -0.15 -10.46
N ILE A 129 -5.49 -0.74 -9.28
CA ILE A 129 -6.01 -2.08 -8.94
C ILE A 129 -7.53 -2.09 -8.98
N LEU A 130 -8.20 -1.07 -8.42
CA LEU A 130 -9.66 -0.98 -8.42
C LEU A 130 -10.22 -0.96 -9.86
N ILE A 131 -9.64 -0.13 -10.72
CA ILE A 131 -10.05 -0.05 -12.13
C ILE A 131 -9.85 -1.40 -12.83
N CYS A 132 -8.69 -2.04 -12.62
CA CYS A 132 -8.39 -3.36 -13.16
C CYS A 132 -9.40 -4.41 -12.67
N GLY A 133 -9.71 -4.42 -11.37
CA GLY A 133 -10.68 -5.33 -10.77
C GLY A 133 -12.09 -5.17 -11.34
N ILE A 134 -12.55 -3.93 -11.53
CA ILE A 134 -13.84 -3.64 -12.17
C ILE A 134 -13.85 -4.13 -13.63
N ALA A 135 -12.79 -3.85 -14.40
CA ALA A 135 -12.67 -4.31 -15.78
C ALA A 135 -12.71 -5.85 -15.89
N LEU A 136 -12.03 -6.55 -14.99
CA LEU A 136 -12.07 -8.01 -14.90
C LEU A 136 -13.46 -8.52 -14.56
N LEU A 137 -14.17 -7.90 -13.61
CA LEU A 137 -15.52 -8.31 -13.21
C LEU A 137 -16.50 -8.16 -14.39
N VAL A 138 -16.46 -7.04 -15.12
CA VAL A 138 -17.26 -6.83 -16.33
C VAL A 138 -16.96 -7.91 -17.38
N SER A 139 -15.68 -8.24 -17.58
CA SER A 139 -15.26 -9.30 -18.51
C SER A 139 -15.80 -10.67 -18.11
N ILE A 140 -15.75 -11.02 -16.81
CA ILE A 140 -16.27 -12.29 -16.30
C ILE A 140 -17.78 -12.38 -16.50
N ILE A 141 -18.55 -11.33 -16.16
CA ILE A 141 -20.01 -11.34 -16.36
C ILE A 141 -20.36 -11.49 -17.83
N GLY A 142 -19.70 -10.74 -18.72
CA GLY A 142 -19.94 -10.86 -20.16
C GLY A 142 -19.60 -12.24 -20.72
N ASN A 143 -18.57 -12.90 -20.18
CA ASN A 143 -18.22 -14.26 -20.59
C ASN A 143 -19.23 -15.30 -20.08
N LEU A 144 -19.72 -15.15 -18.84
CA LEU A 144 -20.74 -16.03 -18.27
C LEU A 144 -22.09 -15.93 -19.01
N ASP A 145 -22.50 -14.72 -19.40
CA ASP A 145 -23.69 -14.49 -20.23
C ASP A 145 -23.57 -15.22 -21.58
N SER A 146 -22.39 -15.18 -22.21
CA SER A 146 -22.10 -15.92 -23.45
C SER A 146 -22.06 -17.44 -23.30
N ILE A 147 -21.93 -17.98 -22.08
CA ILE A 147 -21.86 -19.43 -21.82
C ILE A 147 -23.22 -19.98 -21.36
N LEU A 148 -24.02 -19.17 -20.66
CA LEU A 148 -25.31 -19.57 -20.06
C LEU A 148 -26.54 -19.21 -20.91
N GLY A 149 -26.40 -18.33 -21.90
CA GLY A 149 -27.40 -18.03 -22.92
C GLY A 149 -27.24 -18.89 -24.18
#